data_AF-A0A8S2GAT0-F1
#
_entry.id   AF-A0A8S2GAT0-F1
#
_cell.length_a   1.000
_cell.length_b   1.000
_cell.length_c   1.000
_cell.angle_alpha   90.00
_cell.angle_beta   90.00
_cell.angle_gamma   90.00
#
_symmetry.space_group_name_H-M   'P 1'
#
loop_
_entity.id
_entity.type
_entity.pdbx_description
1 polymer ?
#
loop_
_entity_poly.entity_id
_entity_poly.type
_entity_poly.pdbx_seq_one_letter_code
_entity_poly.pdbx_strand_id
1 'polypeptide(L)'
;FVDYFEDNYIGRRICNNRRRVPRFPITLWSCFSRLDQQLPRTNNSSEGWHHALKNSVRINPSIYESIKDLQVEQHANLIMAKKLEAGLVKLTKRA
;
A
#
# COMPACT_ATOMS: atom_id res chain seq x y z
N PHE A 1 20.70 25.52 3.20
CA PHE A 1 20.14 24.90 4.42
C PHE A 1 18.63 25.13 4.51
N VAL A 2 18.17 26.39 4.49
CA VAL A 2 16.72 26.71 4.54
C VAL A 2 15.94 26.12 3.35
N ASP A 3 16.49 26.19 2.13
CA ASP A 3 15.85 25.66 0.92
C ASP A 3 15.47 24.18 1.02
N TYR A 4 16.30 23.38 1.72
CA TYR A 4 16.02 21.97 1.94
C TYR A 4 14.73 21.76 2.75
N PHE A 5 14.55 22.53 3.83
CA PHE A 5 13.34 22.44 4.65
C PHE A 5 12.11 22.99 3.93
N GLU A 6 12.28 24.06 3.14
CA GLU A 6 11.20 24.60 2.32
C GLU A 6 10.77 23.62 1.22
N ASP A 7 11.69 22.90 0.58
CA ASP A 7 11.34 21.94 -0.46
C ASP A 7 10.73 20.64 0.10
N ASN A 8 11.22 20.19 1.24
CA ASN A 8 10.86 18.88 1.78
C ASN A 8 9.67 18.93 2.75
N TYR A 9 9.50 20.00 3.54
CA TYR A 9 8.60 19.96 4.70
C TYR A 9 7.60 21.14 4.76
N ILE A 10 7.97 22.34 4.33
CA ILE A 10 7.16 23.56 4.52
C ILE A 10 6.45 24.02 3.23
N GLY A 11 7.12 23.89 2.09
CA GLY A 11 6.70 24.40 0.78
C GLY A 11 7.30 25.77 0.46
N ARG A 12 8.05 25.90 -0.64
CA ARG A 12 8.58 27.20 -1.11
C ARG A 12 7.46 28.19 -1.38
N ARG A 13 7.68 29.46 -1.02
CA ARG A 13 6.80 30.57 -1.41
C ARG A 13 6.78 30.73 -2.93
N ILE A 14 5.59 30.90 -3.47
CA ILE A 14 5.33 31.24 -4.87
C ILE A 14 4.53 32.55 -4.93
N CYS A 15 4.23 33.05 -6.14
CA CYS A 15 3.50 34.30 -6.28
C CYS A 15 2.11 34.23 -5.62
N ASN A 16 1.54 35.40 -5.36
CA ASN A 16 0.19 35.55 -4.80
C ASN A 16 0.03 34.91 -3.40
N ASN A 17 1.06 34.99 -2.57
CA ASN A 17 1.10 34.50 -1.19
C ASN A 17 0.79 32.99 -1.03
N ARG A 18 1.01 32.19 -2.08
CA ARG A 18 0.83 30.73 -2.05
C ARG A 18 2.16 30.03 -1.74
N ARG A 19 2.07 28.77 -1.33
CA ARG A 19 3.23 27.87 -1.18
C ARG A 19 3.08 26.65 -2.08
N ARG A 20 4.18 26.12 -2.60
CA ARG A 20 4.19 24.80 -3.25
C ARG A 20 3.90 23.72 -2.22
N VAL A 21 3.29 22.63 -2.66
CA VAL A 21 3.18 21.42 -1.84
C VAL A 21 4.60 20.85 -1.67
N PRO A 22 5.11 20.69 -0.43
CA PRO A 22 6.42 20.10 -0.19
C PRO A 22 6.42 18.60 -0.48
N ARG A 23 7.60 17.97 -0.56
CA ARG A 23 7.72 16.50 -0.78
C ARG A 23 7.06 15.67 0.33
N PHE A 24 7.14 16.14 1.57
CA PHE A 24 6.58 15.51 2.77
C PHE A 24 5.64 16.48 3.48
N PRO A 25 4.43 16.72 2.94
CA PRO A 25 3.47 17.64 3.53
C PRO A 25 3.07 17.24 4.94
N ILE A 26 2.76 18.25 5.77
CA ILE A 26 2.39 18.07 7.17
C ILE A 26 1.20 17.12 7.39
N THR A 27 0.33 16.98 6.39
CA THR A 27 -0.78 16.03 6.39
C THR A 27 -0.34 14.57 6.51
N LEU A 28 0.89 14.24 6.06
CA LEU A 28 1.48 12.91 6.17
C LEU A 28 2.14 12.65 7.53
N TRP A 29 2.35 13.68 8.34
CA TRP A 29 3.10 13.53 9.59
C TRP A 29 2.28 12.86 10.70
N SER A 30 0.95 12.86 10.54
CA SER A 30 0.05 12.18 11.46
C SER A 30 -0.42 10.84 10.89
N CYS A 31 -0.63 9.87 11.77
CA CYS A 31 -1.34 8.62 11.42
C CYS A 31 -2.86 8.75 11.58
N PHE A 32 -3.40 9.97 11.74
CA PHE A 32 -4.83 10.18 12.00
C PHE A 32 -5.71 9.56 10.91
N SER A 33 -5.35 9.76 9.64
CA SER A 33 -6.07 9.18 8.50
C SER A 33 -6.12 7.65 8.53
N ARG A 34 -5.08 6.99 9.07
CA ARG A 34 -5.04 5.53 9.23
C ARG A 34 -6.07 5.06 10.26
N LEU A 35 -6.20 5.81 11.37
CA LEU A 35 -7.16 5.50 12.42
C LEU A 35 -8.60 5.74 11.94
N ASP A 36 -8.83 6.87 11.28
CA ASP A 36 -10.12 7.23 10.68
C ASP A 36 -10.60 6.16 9.68
N GLN A 37 -9.70 5.66 8.84
CA GLN A 37 -9.98 4.61 7.85
C GLN A 37 -9.92 3.19 8.41
N GLN A 38 -9.72 3.02 9.73
CA GLN A 38 -9.58 1.71 10.39
C GLN A 38 -8.55 0.78 9.73
N LEU A 39 -7.48 1.34 9.16
CA LEU A 39 -6.46 0.58 8.46
C LEU A 39 -5.54 -0.18 9.44
N PRO A 40 -5.02 -1.36 9.07
CA PRO A 40 -4.08 -2.10 9.90
C PRO A 40 -2.85 -1.26 10.29
N ARG A 41 -2.33 -1.46 11.50
CA ARG A 41 -1.13 -0.76 11.99
C ARG A 41 0.15 -1.22 11.29
N THR A 42 0.20 -2.48 10.89
CA THR A 42 1.36 -3.11 10.23
C THR A 42 1.02 -3.46 8.79
N ASN A 43 2.06 -3.66 7.98
CA ASN A 43 2.02 -4.09 6.58
C ASN A 43 1.97 -5.63 6.43
N ASN A 44 1.67 -6.39 7.49
CA ASN A 44 1.71 -7.86 7.50
C ASN A 44 0.90 -8.48 6.36
N SER A 45 -0.25 -7.91 6.01
CA SER A 45 -1.09 -8.38 4.90
C SER A 45 -0.36 -8.26 3.56
N SER A 46 0.34 -7.14 3.33
CA SER A 46 1.13 -6.91 2.12
C SER A 46 2.35 -7.83 2.06
N GLU A 47 3.03 -8.04 3.19
CA GLU A 47 4.17 -8.97 3.29
C GLU A 47 3.74 -10.41 3.03
N GLY A 48 2.59 -10.83 3.60
CA GLY A 48 2.01 -12.15 3.34
C GLY A 48 1.64 -12.35 1.88
N TRP A 49 1.07 -11.32 1.23
CA TRP A 49 0.77 -11.36 -0.20
C TRP A 49 2.05 -11.43 -1.05
N HIS A 50 3.06 -10.61 -0.77
CA HIS A 50 4.36 -10.70 -1.45
C HIS A 50 5.01 -12.07 -1.29
N HIS A 51 4.92 -12.67 -0.10
CA HIS A 51 5.43 -14.00 0.14
C HIS A 51 4.68 -15.07 -0.68
N ALA A 52 3.36 -14.98 -0.78
CA ALA A 52 2.56 -15.86 -1.63
C ALA A 52 2.94 -15.72 -3.12
N LEU A 53 2.98 -14.48 -3.62
CA LEU A 53 3.37 -14.17 -5.01
C LEU A 53 4.77 -14.69 -5.33
N LYS A 54 5.75 -14.45 -4.47
CA LYS A 54 7.13 -14.93 -4.65
C LYS A 54 7.18 -16.45 -4.82
N ASN A 55 6.31 -17.17 -4.12
CA ASN A 55 6.25 -18.63 -4.20
C ASN A 55 5.46 -19.15 -5.40
N SER A 56 4.59 -18.35 -6.00
CA SER A 56 3.82 -18.72 -7.20
C SER A 56 4.50 -18.31 -8.52
N VAL A 57 5.33 -17.26 -8.50
CA VAL A 57 6.07 -16.76 -9.66
C VAL A 57 7.26 -17.67 -10.00
N ARG A 58 7.48 -17.88 -11.30
CA ARG A 58 8.61 -18.67 -11.83
C ARG A 58 9.95 -17.95 -11.63
N ILE A 59 11.06 -18.68 -11.74
CA ILE A 59 12.39 -18.07 -11.76
C ILE A 59 12.61 -17.41 -13.14
N ASN A 60 12.89 -16.10 -13.14
CA ASN A 60 13.12 -15.26 -14.34
C ASN A 60 11.99 -15.27 -15.38
N PRO A 61 10.75 -14.87 -15.00
CA PRO A 61 9.64 -14.79 -15.94
C PRO A 61 9.84 -13.61 -16.90
N SER A 62 9.35 -13.76 -18.12
CA SER A 62 9.11 -12.60 -18.99
C SER A 62 8.06 -11.67 -18.40
N ILE A 63 7.98 -10.43 -18.90
CA ILE A 63 6.94 -9.47 -18.48
C ILE A 63 5.53 -10.07 -18.68
N TYR A 64 5.32 -10.76 -19.79
CA TYR A 64 4.04 -11.39 -20.10
C TYR A 64 3.68 -12.51 -19.11
N GLU A 65 4.64 -13.35 -18.74
CA GLU A 65 4.44 -14.38 -17.70
C GLU A 65 4.18 -13.75 -16.33
N SER A 66 4.90 -12.68 -16.00
CA SER A 66 4.70 -11.93 -14.75
C SER A 66 3.28 -11.36 -14.65
N ILE A 67 2.75 -10.84 -15.76
CA ILE A 67 1.36 -10.34 -15.83
C ILE A 67 0.37 -11.49 -15.59
N LYS A 68 0.61 -12.67 -16.18
CA LYS A 68 -0.26 -13.85 -15.94
C LYS A 68 -0.23 -14.28 -14.48
N ASP A 69 0.95 -14.35 -13.87
CA ASP A 69 1.10 -14.74 -12.47
C ASP A 69 0.36 -13.76 -11.54
N LEU A 70 0.46 -12.45 -11.82
CA LEU A 70 -0.30 -11.42 -11.11
C LEU A 70 -1.82 -11.57 -11.28
N GLN A 71 -2.30 -11.93 -12.47
CA GLN A 71 -3.73 -12.17 -12.70
C GLN A 71 -4.24 -13.37 -11.91
N VAL A 72 -3.45 -14.44 -11.79
CA VAL A 72 -3.79 -15.63 -11.01
C VAL A 72 -3.89 -15.29 -9.52
N GLU A 73 -2.90 -14.60 -8.96
CA GLU A 73 -2.92 -14.14 -7.56
C GLU A 73 -4.11 -13.22 -7.29
N GLN A 74 -4.40 -12.29 -8.21
CA GLN A 74 -5.57 -11.40 -8.07
C GLN A 74 -6.87 -12.20 -8.07
N HIS A 75 -7.00 -13.22 -8.92
CA HIS A 75 -8.17 -14.07 -8.96
C HIS A 75 -8.35 -14.85 -7.64
N ALA A 76 -7.26 -15.41 -7.10
CA ALA A 76 -7.27 -16.10 -5.82
C ALA A 76 -7.71 -15.18 -4.66
N ASN A 77 -7.20 -13.94 -4.64
CA ASN A 77 -7.58 -12.93 -3.65
C ASN A 77 -9.07 -12.56 -3.74
N LEU A 78 -9.60 -12.38 -4.95
CA LEU A 78 -11.03 -12.09 -5.15
C LEU A 78 -11.93 -13.23 -4.69
N ILE A 79 -11.54 -14.48 -4.95
CA ILE A 79 -12.27 -15.65 -4.44
C ILE A 79 -12.26 -15.64 -2.91
N MET A 80 -11.10 -15.38 -2.30
CA MET A 80 -10.98 -15.32 -0.84
C MET A 80 -11.84 -14.21 -0.23
N ALA A 81 -11.83 -13.02 -0.83
CA ALA A 81 -12.66 -11.89 -0.41
C ALA A 81 -14.16 -12.24 -0.47
N LYS A 82 -14.63 -12.81 -1.59
CA LYS A 82 -16.02 -13.26 -1.74
C LYS A 82 -16.42 -14.32 -0.73
N LYS A 83 -15.52 -15.27 -0.42
CA LYS A 83 -15.76 -16.29 0.61
C LYS A 83 -15.86 -15.68 2.00
N LEU A 84 -15.07 -14.64 2.29
CA LEU A 84 -15.12 -13.90 3.55
C LEU A 84 -16.44 -13.12 3.68
N GLU A 85 -16.85 -12.43 2.61
CA GLU A 85 -18.13 -11.70 2.54
C GLU A 85 -19.33 -12.64 2.72
N ALA A 86 -19.27 -13.83 2.13
CA ALA A 86 -20.29 -14.87 2.29
C ALA A 86 -20.25 -15.58 3.66
N GLY A 87 -19.30 -15.22 4.54
CA GLY A 87 -19.13 -15.84 5.86
C GLY A 87 -18.65 -17.30 5.83
N LEU A 88 -18.15 -17.78 4.68
CA LEU A 88 -17.72 -19.17 4.47
C LEU A 88 -16.31 -19.46 5.03
N VAL A 89 -15.59 -18.43 5.48
CA VAL A 89 -14.26 -18.55 6.08
C VAL A 89 -14.30 -17.98 7.50
N LYS A 90 -13.98 -18.81 8.49
CA LYS A 90 -13.70 -18.35 9.84
C LYS A 90 -12.24 -17.90 9.91
N LEU A 91 -12.00 -16.67 10.36
CA LEU A 91 -10.66 -16.19 10.69
C LEU A 91 -10.13 -16.98 11.89
N THR A 92 -9.40 -18.06 11.65
CA THR A 92 -8.61 -18.71 12.69
C THR A 92 -7.37 -17.86 12.92
N LYS A 93 -7.23 -17.29 14.13
CA LYS A 93 -5.96 -16.72 14.58
C LYS A 93 -4.93 -17.85 14.51
N ARG A 94 -3.91 -17.71 13.66
CA ARG A 94 -2.69 -18.52 13.81
C ARG A 94 -2.08 -18.13 15.15
N ALA A 95 -2.07 -19.08 16.08
CA ALA A 95 -1.40 -18.97 17.37
C ALA A 95 0.12 -18.91 17.17
#